data_AF-A0A919Q1Z9-F1
#
_entry.id   AF-A0A919Q1Z9-F1
#
_cell.length_a   1.000
_cell.length_b   1.000
_cell.length_c   1.000
_cell.angle_alpha   90.00
_cell.angle_beta   90.00
_cell.angle_gamma   90.00
#
_symmetry.space_group_name_H-M   'P 1'
#
loop_
_entity.id
_entity.type
_entity.pdbx_description
1 polymer ?
#
loop_
_entity_poly.entity_id
_entity_poly.type
_entity_poly.pdbx_seq_one_letter_code
_entity_poly.pdbx_strand_id
1 'polypeptide(L)'
;MSAKTERIEVRADETSKSRITEAAELLGEPVSAFVVRSARAEAEKVLARAHRTIMPAEQFDLLIASLDEPDDAPALTEIANRPRRFRRA
;
A
#
# COMPACT_ATOMS: atom_id res chain seq x y z
N MET A 1 -26.18 -7.73 -0.30
CA MET A 1 -25.61 -6.72 0.62
C MET A 1 -24.97 -7.46 1.78
N SER A 2 -23.65 -7.43 1.93
CA SER A 2 -23.00 -8.04 3.11
C SER A 2 -23.31 -7.20 4.33
N ALA A 3 -23.73 -7.82 5.43
CA ALA A 3 -23.93 -7.12 6.69
C ALA A 3 -22.59 -6.55 7.19
N LYS A 4 -22.60 -5.31 7.70
CA LYS A 4 -21.44 -4.67 8.32
C LYS A 4 -21.34 -5.16 9.78
N THR A 5 -20.66 -6.28 10.00
CA THR A 5 -20.55 -6.93 11.31
C THR A 5 -19.41 -6.40 12.18
N GLU A 6 -18.36 -5.88 11.54
CA GLU A 6 -17.15 -5.42 12.22
C GLU A 6 -17.29 -3.99 12.75
N ARG A 7 -16.69 -3.72 13.92
CA ARG A 7 -16.72 -2.41 14.58
C ARG A 7 -15.34 -1.78 14.63
N ILE A 8 -15.28 -0.48 14.32
CA ILE A 8 -14.08 0.36 14.45
C ILE A 8 -14.41 1.46 15.47
N GLU A 9 -13.72 1.48 16.60
CA GLU A 9 -13.88 2.49 17.65
C GLU A 9 -12.70 3.46 17.61
N VAL A 10 -12.99 4.76 17.47
CA VAL A 10 -11.98 5.81 17.33
C VAL A 10 -12.32 6.98 18.24
N ARG A 11 -11.30 7.52 18.91
CA ARG A 11 -11.41 8.80 19.63
C ARG A 11 -10.90 9.92 18.72
N ALA A 12 -11.66 11.00 18.66
CA ALA A 12 -11.29 12.21 17.93
C ALA A 12 -11.34 13.42 18.87
N ASP A 13 -10.48 14.40 18.63
CA ASP A 13 -10.60 15.70 19.28
C ASP A 13 -11.84 16.47 18.75
N GLU A 14 -12.20 17.56 19.44
CA GLU A 14 -13.37 18.36 19.13
C GLU A 14 -13.33 18.96 17.71
N THR A 15 -12.16 19.42 17.27
CA THR A 15 -12.01 20.04 15.94
C THR A 15 -12.22 19.01 14.85
N SER A 16 -11.61 17.83 14.99
CA SER A 16 -11.79 16.70 14.08
C SER A 16 -13.25 16.26 14.02
N LYS A 17 -13.92 16.11 15.18
CA LYS A 17 -15.32 15.73 15.24
C LYS A 17 -16.21 16.76 14.53
N SER A 18 -16.01 18.05 14.79
CA SER A 18 -16.81 19.12 14.20
C SER A 18 -16.72 19.12 12.67
N ARG A 19 -15.50 19.09 12.12
CA ARG A 19 -15.27 19.09 10.66
C ARG A 19 -15.82 17.83 9.97
N ILE A 20 -15.68 16.67 10.61
CA ILE A 20 -16.22 15.41 10.07
C ILE A 20 -17.75 15.46 10.03
N THR A 21 -18.39 15.98 11.08
CA THR A 21 -19.85 16.13 11.12
C THR A 21 -20.33 17.07 10.02
N GLU A 22 -19.73 18.26 9.91
CA GLU A 22 -20.08 19.25 8.88
C GLU A 22 -19.94 18.66 7.46
N ALA A 23 -18.83 17.97 7.19
CA ALA A 23 -18.62 17.33 5.89
C ALA A 23 -19.65 16.24 5.57
N ALA A 24 -20.05 15.44 6.57
CA ALA A 24 -21.08 14.42 6.40
C ALA A 24 -22.46 15.04 6.15
N GLU A 25 -22.79 16.13 6.85
CA GLU A 25 -24.03 16.89 6.66
C GLU A 25 -24.13 17.51 5.26
N LEU A 26 -23.05 18.13 4.78
CA LEU A 26 -22.97 18.70 3.43
C LEU A 26 -23.17 17.64 2.33
N LEU A 27 -22.78 16.39 2.60
CA LEU A 27 -22.95 15.26 1.70
C LEU A 27 -24.27 14.49 1.92
N GLY A 28 -25.09 14.90 2.89
CA GLY A 28 -26.39 14.30 3.17
C GLY A 28 -26.30 12.86 3.68
N GLU A 29 -25.26 12.52 4.43
CA GLU A 29 -25.03 11.15 4.89
C GLU A 29 -24.67 11.05 6.38
N PRO A 30 -24.87 9.87 7.01
CA PRO A 30 -24.50 9.68 8.41
C PRO A 30 -22.99 9.80 8.62
N VAL A 31 -22.60 10.44 9.73
CA VAL A 31 -21.19 10.62 10.14
C VAL A 31 -20.40 9.29 10.12
N SER A 32 -20.99 8.20 10.62
CA SER A 32 -20.34 6.89 10.62
C SER A 32 -20.11 6.33 9.21
N ALA A 33 -21.02 6.60 8.27
CA ALA A 33 -20.86 6.20 6.87
C ALA A 33 -19.76 7.03 6.20
N PHE A 34 -19.71 8.34 6.46
CA PHE A 34 -18.64 9.22 6.00
C PHE A 34 -17.28 8.74 6.47
N VAL A 35 -17.12 8.48 7.77
CA VAL A 35 -15.85 8.05 8.37
C VAL A 35 -15.38 6.74 7.75
N VAL A 36 -16.24 5.72 7.67
CA VAL A 36 -15.87 4.42 7.10
C VAL A 36 -15.51 4.54 5.62
N ARG A 37 -16.27 5.31 4.83
CA ARG A 37 -15.97 5.50 3.40
C ARG A 37 -14.64 6.23 3.21
N SER A 38 -14.42 7.32 3.94
CA SER A 38 -13.20 8.12 3.86
C SER A 38 -11.97 7.33 4.28
N ALA A 39 -12.06 6.58 5.38
CA ALA A 39 -10.98 5.71 5.84
C ALA A 39 -10.67 4.60 4.83
N ARG A 40 -11.70 3.97 4.24
CA ARG A 40 -11.52 2.97 3.18
C ARG A 40 -10.82 3.56 1.96
N ALA A 41 -11.27 4.72 1.48
CA ALA A 41 -10.68 5.36 0.31
C ALA A 41 -9.20 5.69 0.52
N GLU A 42 -8.82 6.13 1.73
CA GLU A 42 -7.42 6.38 2.05
C GLU A 42 -6.60 5.08 2.16
N ALA A 43 -7.16 4.05 2.80
CA ALA A 43 -6.54 2.74 2.87
C ALA A 43 -6.29 2.15 1.47
N GLU A 44 -7.24 2.26 0.55
CA GLU A 44 -7.09 1.81 -0.84
C GLU A 44 -5.93 2.52 -1.54
N LYS A 45 -5.74 3.84 -1.35
CA LYS A 45 -4.58 4.57 -1.91
C LYS A 45 -3.26 4.07 -1.34
N VAL A 46 -3.20 3.82 -0.04
CA VAL A 46 -1.99 3.32 0.64
C VAL A 46 -1.65 1.92 0.14
N LEU A 47 -2.62 1.01 0.13
CA LEU A 47 -2.43 -0.37 -0.33
C LEU A 47 -2.07 -0.43 -1.83
N ALA A 48 -2.69 0.42 -2.65
CA ALA A 48 -2.35 0.52 -4.06
C ALA A 48 -0.90 0.96 -4.30
N ARG A 49 -0.30 1.75 -3.39
CA ARG A 49 1.10 2.17 -3.49
C ARG A 49 2.06 1.16 -2.88
N ALA A 50 1.66 0.47 -1.81
CA ALA A 50 2.53 -0.43 -1.06
C ALA A 50 3.12 -1.58 -1.91
N HIS A 51 2.40 -2.01 -2.95
CA HIS A 51 2.81 -3.12 -3.83
C HIS A 51 3.20 -2.70 -5.24
N ARG A 52 3.33 -1.40 -5.51
CA ARG A 52 3.66 -0.90 -6.85
C ARG A 52 5.00 -0.19 -6.83
N THR A 53 5.96 -0.73 -7.57
CA THR A 53 7.21 -0.03 -7.88
C THR A 53 6.93 0.98 -8.98
N ILE A 54 7.01 2.27 -8.65
CA ILE A 54 6.91 3.36 -9.63
C ILE A 54 8.33 3.66 -10.12
N MET A 55 8.55 3.58 -11.43
CA MET A 55 9.83 3.90 -12.07
C MET A 55 9.61 4.65 -13.39
N PRO A 56 10.61 5.43 -13.87
CA PRO A 56 10.57 6.05 -15.20
C PRO A 56 10.38 5.00 -16.30
N ALA A 57 9.77 5.39 -17.43
CA ALA A 57 9.53 4.49 -18.55
C ALA A 57 10.83 3.85 -19.07
N GLU A 58 11.90 4.63 -19.20
CA GLU A 58 13.21 4.14 -19.63
C GLU A 58 13.76 3.05 -18.69
N GLN A 59 13.56 3.20 -17.38
CA GLN A 59 13.97 2.18 -16.41
C GLN A 59 13.11 0.93 -16.50
N PHE A 60 11.81 1.08 -16.76
CA PHE A 60 10.92 -0.04 -16.99
C PHE A 60 11.31 -0.83 -18.24
N ASP A 61 11.63 -0.15 -19.34
CA ASP A 61 12.06 -0.80 -20.57
C ASP A 61 13.36 -1.58 -20.38
N LEU A 62 14.33 -1.02 -19.65
CA LEU A 62 15.56 -1.74 -19.25
C LEU A 62 15.25 -2.95 -18.38
N LEU A 63 14.36 -2.82 -17.40
CA LEU A 63 13.94 -3.94 -16.56
C LEU A 63 13.31 -5.05 -17.41
N ILE A 64 12.38 -4.72 -18.32
CA ILE A 64 11.73 -5.71 -19.18
C ILE A 64 12.76 -6.41 -20.09
N ALA A 65 13.67 -5.67 -20.71
CA ALA A 65 14.74 -6.25 -21.53
C ALA A 65 15.63 -7.21 -20.72
N SER A 66 15.95 -6.86 -19.46
CA SER A 66 16.78 -7.70 -18.58
C SER A 66 16.14 -9.05 -18.21
N LEU A 67 14.83 -9.21 -18.42
CA LEU A 67 14.14 -10.49 -18.20
C LEU A 67 14.40 -11.50 -19.32
N ASP A 68 14.66 -11.03 -20.54
CA ASP A 68 14.97 -11.88 -21.70
C ASP A 68 16.46 -12.23 -21.73
N GLU A 69 17.32 -11.23 -21.48
CA GLU A 69 18.77 -11.41 -21.40
C GLU A 69 19.31 -10.84 -20.07
N PRO A 70 19.86 -11.67 -19.19
CA PRO A 70 20.37 -11.21 -17.91
C PRO A 70 21.68 -10.44 -18.08
N ASP A 71 21.84 -9.37 -17.31
CA ASP A 71 23.12 -8.68 -17.19
C ASP A 71 24.19 -9.57 -16.54
N ASP A 72 25.45 -9.34 -16.89
CA ASP A 72 26.56 -9.99 -16.19
C ASP A 72 26.68 -9.43 -14.76
N ALA A 73 26.73 -10.33 -13.78
CA ALA A 73 26.80 -10.00 -12.37
C ALA A 73 27.93 -10.77 -11.66
N PRO A 74 29.21 -10.55 -12.03
CA PRO A 74 30.33 -11.36 -11.56
C PRO A 74 30.51 -11.31 -10.04
N ALA A 75 30.23 -10.16 -9.41
CA ALA A 75 30.27 -10.02 -7.95
C ALA A 75 29.18 -10.86 -7.25
N LEU A 76 27.98 -10.95 -7.84
CA LEU A 76 26.91 -11.81 -7.31
C LEU A 76 27.28 -13.29 -7.46
N THR A 77 27.85 -13.67 -8.62
CA THR A 77 28.36 -15.02 -8.87
C THR A 77 29.42 -15.43 -7.86
N GLU A 78 30.40 -14.56 -7.58
CA GLU A 78 31.43 -14.82 -6.57
C GLU A 78 30.81 -15.09 -5.19
N ILE A 79 29.90 -14.22 -4.74
CA ILE A 79 29.25 -14.34 -3.43
C ILE A 79 28.37 -15.59 -3.35
N ALA A 80 27.59 -15.88 -4.39
CA ALA A 80 26.72 -17.05 -4.45
C ALA A 80 27.49 -18.37 -4.33
N ASN A 81 28.72 -18.41 -4.85
CA ASN A 81 29.61 -19.58 -4.79
C ASN A 81 30.36 -19.73 -3.46
N ARG A 82 30.29 -18.75 -2.55
CA ARG A 82 30.95 -18.87 -1.25
C ARG A 82 30.31 -19.97 -0.40
N PRO A 83 31.10 -20.74 0.37
CA PRO A 83 30.56 -21.76 1.26
C PRO A 83 29.51 -21.18 2.21
N ARG A 84 28.30 -21.76 2.21
CA ARG A 84 27.23 -21.34 3.13
C ARG A 84 27.68 -21.58 4.57
N ARG A 85 27.84 -20.49 5.33
CA ARG A 85 28.18 -20.55 6.77
C ARG A 85 27.06 -21.17 7.62
N PHE A 86 25.82 -21.16 7.12
CA PHE A 86 24.66 -21.72 7.81
C PHE A 86 23.86 -22.61 6.83
N ARG A 87 23.54 -23.85 7.26
CA ARG A 87 22.61 -24.74 6.57
C ARG A 87 21.23 -24.63 7.22
N ARG A 88 20.18 -24.61 6.38
CA ARG A 88 18.80 -24.78 6.85
C ARG A 88 18.65 -26.25 7.26
N ALA A 89 18.14 -26.51 8.46
CA ALA A 89 17.84 -27.86 8.94
C ALA A 89 16.72 -28.51 8.11
#